data_AF-E6P9G6-F1
#
_entry.id   AF-E6P9G6-F1
#
_cell.length_a   1.000
_cell.length_b   1.000
_cell.length_c   1.000
_cell.angle_alpha   90.00
_cell.angle_beta   90.00
_cell.angle_gamma   90.00
#
_symmetry.space_group_name_H-M   'P 1'
#
loop_
_entity.id
_entity.type
_entity.pdbx_description
1 polymer ?
#
loop_
_entity_poly.entity_id
_entity_poly.type
_entity_poly.pdbx_seq_one_letter_code
_entity_poly.pdbx_strand_id
1 'polypeptide(L)'
;MRSVVLTIVLLSSATLAALVAAYAWMQQPPNSYMYGGGMHGGMMGGCPCTGWYGGQASPTGQRISMQQAEEILERYVAGLGQGFKLKEVMEFQQNFYAIVVEADTGIGAFELLVNPYTGTVHPEPGPNMMWNTKYGMHQGMMGRYIQPTADMPITPEQAEEIALNYLRNLFRGAVEVEEPTRFYGYYTMDYKLDGNMHGMLSVNGFTGQVWYHGWHGAFIQEIELGED
;
A
#
# COMPACT_ATOMS: atom_id res chain seq x y z
N MET A 1 -15.59 -52.38 -37.16
CA MET A 1 -14.59 -52.31 -36.06
C MET A 1 -13.65 -51.16 -36.41
N ARG A 2 -13.45 -50.07 -35.66
CA ARG A 2 -13.89 -49.59 -34.34
C ARG A 2 -14.06 -48.06 -34.45
N SER A 3 -15.11 -47.51 -33.85
CA SER A 3 -15.33 -46.06 -33.75
C SER A 3 -14.48 -45.50 -32.62
N VAL A 4 -13.79 -44.37 -32.86
CA VAL A 4 -13.07 -43.61 -31.82
C VAL A 4 -14.06 -42.64 -31.19
N VAL A 5 -14.33 -42.82 -29.90
CA VAL A 5 -15.13 -41.90 -29.08
C VAL A 5 -14.21 -40.78 -28.62
N LEU A 6 -14.52 -39.54 -29.01
CA LEU A 6 -13.84 -38.34 -28.54
C LEU A 6 -14.52 -37.91 -27.22
N THR A 7 -13.86 -38.16 -26.09
CA THR A 7 -14.32 -37.66 -24.78
C THR A 7 -13.88 -36.21 -24.63
N ILE A 8 -14.83 -35.28 -24.72
CA ILE A 8 -14.63 -33.88 -24.34
C ILE A 8 -14.67 -33.83 -22.80
N VAL A 9 -13.53 -33.54 -22.18
CA VAL A 9 -13.48 -33.20 -20.75
C VAL A 9 -13.83 -31.72 -20.61
N LEU A 10 -15.06 -31.44 -20.17
CA LEU A 10 -15.45 -30.12 -19.66
C LEU A 10 -14.80 -29.93 -18.28
N LEU A 11 -13.71 -29.15 -18.23
CA LEU A 11 -13.17 -28.63 -16.98
C LEU A 11 -14.04 -27.46 -16.54
N SER A 12 -14.87 -27.71 -15.53
CA SER A 12 -15.69 -26.70 -14.87
C SER A 12 -14.81 -25.68 -14.15
N SER A 13 -15.09 -24.40 -14.37
CA SER A 13 -14.43 -23.21 -13.81
C SER A 13 -14.54 -23.05 -12.28
N ALA A 14 -15.01 -24.08 -11.57
CA ALA A 14 -15.20 -24.03 -10.11
C ALA A 14 -13.97 -24.48 -9.30
N THR A 15 -12.95 -25.06 -9.94
CA THR A 15 -11.76 -25.58 -9.24
C THR A 15 -10.64 -24.56 -9.08
N LEU A 16 -10.56 -23.53 -9.93
CA LEU A 16 -9.48 -22.53 -9.86
C LEU A 16 -9.65 -21.59 -8.65
N ALA A 17 -10.88 -21.17 -8.35
CA ALA A 17 -11.15 -20.28 -7.20
C ALA A 17 -10.91 -20.96 -5.84
N ALA A 18 -11.18 -22.27 -5.73
CA ALA A 18 -10.93 -23.03 -4.52
C ALA A 18 -9.43 -23.28 -4.26
N LEU A 19 -8.63 -23.41 -5.33
CA LEU A 19 -7.17 -23.56 -5.21
C LEU A 19 -6.47 -22.27 -4.79
N VAL A 20 -6.91 -21.11 -5.28
CA VAL A 20 -6.37 -19.80 -4.87
C VAL A 20 -6.71 -19.49 -3.41
N ALA A 21 -7.95 -19.78 -2.99
CA ALA A 21 -8.33 -19.66 -1.58
C ALA A 21 -7.48 -20.59 -0.70
N ALA A 22 -7.35 -21.88 -1.05
CA ALA A 22 -6.57 -22.84 -0.26
C ALA A 22 -5.08 -22.45 -0.14
N TYR A 23 -4.49 -21.83 -1.17
CA TYR A 23 -3.11 -21.34 -1.11
C TYR A 23 -2.96 -20.13 -0.15
N ALA A 24 -3.93 -19.21 -0.15
CA ALA A 24 -3.97 -18.07 0.77
C ALA A 24 -4.19 -18.47 2.24
N TRP A 25 -4.89 -19.57 2.52
CA TRP A 25 -5.06 -20.11 3.88
C TRP A 25 -3.82 -20.87 4.39
N MET A 26 -2.98 -21.43 3.52
CA MET A 26 -1.75 -22.14 3.91
C MET A 26 -0.57 -21.21 4.20
N GLN A 27 -0.63 -19.95 3.77
CA GLN A 27 0.42 -18.93 3.97
C GLN A 27 0.14 -18.00 5.16
N GLN A 28 -0.93 -18.22 5.93
CA GLN A 28 -1.18 -17.47 7.16
C GLN A 28 -0.08 -17.81 8.19
N PRO A 29 0.78 -16.88 8.61
CA PRO A 29 1.59 -17.13 9.80
C PRO A 29 0.64 -17.40 10.97
N PRO A 30 0.98 -18.34 11.88
CA PRO A 30 0.13 -18.63 13.02
C PRO A 30 -0.11 -17.33 13.80
N ASN A 31 -1.39 -17.06 14.13
CA ASN A 31 -1.82 -16.01 15.04
C ASN A 31 -0.87 -15.92 16.25
N SER A 32 0.13 -15.04 16.18
CA SER A 32 1.10 -14.84 17.23
C SER A 32 0.68 -13.65 18.08
N TYR A 33 -0.38 -13.85 18.86
CA TYR A 33 -0.47 -13.21 20.15
C TYR A 33 0.55 -13.90 21.08
N MET A 34 1.80 -13.42 21.11
CA MET A 34 2.71 -13.77 22.20
C MET A 34 3.76 -12.67 22.45
N TYR A 35 3.66 -12.09 23.64
CA TYR A 35 4.67 -11.28 24.32
C TYR A 35 6.01 -12.03 24.41
N GLY A 36 7.14 -11.35 24.14
CA GLY A 36 8.47 -11.95 24.36
C GLY A 36 9.69 -11.13 23.95
N GLY A 37 10.01 -10.07 24.72
CA GLY A 37 11.37 -9.73 25.18
C GLY A 37 12.54 -9.49 24.20
N GLY A 38 12.80 -8.21 23.88
CA GLY A 38 14.08 -7.54 24.18
C GLY A 38 15.22 -7.58 23.14
N MET A 39 15.39 -6.48 22.38
CA MET A 39 16.67 -5.75 22.19
C MET A 39 16.45 -4.49 21.33
N HIS A 40 16.59 -3.32 21.96
CA HIS A 40 16.99 -2.00 21.42
C HIS A 40 16.67 -1.67 19.95
N GLY A 41 15.51 -1.04 19.71
CA GLY A 41 15.21 -0.30 18.48
C GLY A 41 13.71 -0.24 18.20
N GLY A 42 13.14 0.96 18.08
CA GLY A 42 11.79 1.13 17.51
C GLY A 42 10.67 1.37 18.52
N MET A 43 10.76 2.44 19.32
CA MET A 43 9.64 2.97 20.09
C MET A 43 8.69 3.84 19.22
N MET A 44 8.53 3.48 17.94
CA MET A 44 7.64 4.13 16.95
C MET A 44 6.92 3.11 16.05
N GLY A 45 6.95 1.81 16.39
CA GLY A 45 6.25 0.75 15.63
C GLY A 45 4.78 0.54 16.02
N GLY A 46 4.27 1.32 16.97
CA GLY A 46 2.85 1.32 17.33
C GLY A 46 2.17 2.55 16.72
N CYS A 47 1.66 2.43 15.49
CA CYS A 47 0.82 3.47 14.90
C CYS A 47 -0.41 3.65 15.83
N PRO A 48 -0.70 4.85 16.38
CA PRO A 48 -1.93 5.15 17.13
C PRO A 48 -3.21 5.10 16.25
N CYS A 49 -3.12 4.44 15.11
CA CYS A 49 -4.03 4.45 13.98
C CYS A 49 -5.21 3.50 14.19
N THR A 50 -5.13 2.61 15.19
CA THR A 50 -6.28 1.84 15.70
C THR A 50 -7.42 2.77 16.18
N GLY A 51 -7.10 4.01 16.60
CA GLY A 51 -8.09 5.02 16.97
C GLY A 51 -8.62 5.87 15.80
N TRP A 52 -7.89 5.95 14.68
CA TRP A 52 -8.34 6.66 13.47
C TRP A 52 -9.23 5.78 12.59
N TYR A 53 -9.03 4.47 12.66
CA TYR A 53 -10.02 3.45 12.29
C TYR A 53 -11.15 3.29 13.34
N GLY A 54 -11.32 4.28 14.24
CA GLY A 54 -12.36 4.34 15.29
C GLY A 54 -13.79 4.58 14.77
N GLY A 55 -14.00 4.39 13.48
CA GLY A 55 -15.31 4.18 12.87
C GLY A 55 -15.29 2.84 12.17
N GLN A 56 -15.18 1.74 12.93
CA GLN A 56 -15.51 0.41 12.42
C GLN A 56 -16.99 0.43 12.01
N ALA A 57 -17.27 0.88 10.78
CA ALA A 57 -18.45 0.44 10.08
C ALA A 57 -18.44 -1.08 10.21
N SER A 58 -19.47 -1.62 10.84
CA SER A 58 -19.57 -3.06 11.04
C SER A 58 -19.31 -3.77 9.69
N PRO A 59 -18.59 -4.90 9.65
CA PRO A 59 -18.34 -5.69 8.43
C PRO A 59 -19.61 -6.27 7.77
N THR A 60 -20.77 -5.69 8.05
CA THR A 60 -22.11 -6.13 7.65
C THR A 60 -22.51 -5.64 6.26
N GLY A 61 -21.70 -4.77 5.63
CA GLY A 61 -21.89 -4.33 4.24
C GLY A 61 -21.16 -5.24 3.25
N GLN A 62 -21.64 -5.28 2.01
CA GLN A 62 -20.89 -5.89 0.92
C GLN A 62 -19.63 -5.05 0.65
N ARG A 63 -18.47 -5.71 0.57
CA ARG A 63 -17.22 -5.06 0.17
C ARG A 63 -17.34 -4.56 -1.27
N ILE A 64 -16.93 -3.32 -1.51
CA ILE A 64 -16.90 -2.72 -2.85
C ILE A 64 -15.84 -3.41 -3.71
N SER A 65 -16.04 -3.41 -5.03
CA SER A 65 -15.06 -3.93 -5.98
C SER A 65 -13.91 -2.94 -6.22
N MET A 66 -12.81 -3.43 -6.79
CA MET A 66 -11.71 -2.58 -7.29
C MET A 66 -12.20 -1.48 -8.22
N GLN A 67 -13.07 -1.81 -9.19
CA GLN A 67 -13.66 -0.83 -10.13
C GLN A 67 -14.44 0.28 -9.39
N GLN A 68 -15.19 -0.08 -8.34
CA GLN A 68 -15.91 0.91 -7.55
C GLN A 68 -14.96 1.80 -6.73
N ALA A 69 -13.85 1.25 -6.22
CA ALA A 69 -12.83 2.02 -5.51
C ALA A 69 -12.11 2.99 -6.46
N GLU A 70 -11.75 2.53 -7.65
CA GLU A 70 -11.19 3.36 -8.73
C GLU A 70 -12.13 4.52 -9.09
N GLU A 71 -13.41 4.26 -9.38
CA GLU A 71 -14.41 5.32 -9.67
C GLU A 71 -14.59 6.33 -8.51
N ILE A 72 -14.41 5.89 -7.26
CA ILE A 72 -14.43 6.78 -6.09
C ILE A 72 -13.19 7.68 -6.10
N LEU A 73 -12.02 7.10 -6.34
CA LEU A 73 -10.73 7.81 -6.37
C LEU A 73 -10.64 8.78 -7.55
N GLU A 74 -11.06 8.38 -8.75
CA GLU A 74 -11.13 9.25 -9.92
C GLU A 74 -12.00 10.48 -9.66
N ARG A 75 -13.19 10.29 -9.06
CA ARG A 75 -14.06 11.41 -8.68
C ARG A 75 -13.43 12.29 -7.60
N TYR A 76 -12.74 11.69 -6.63
CA TYR A 76 -12.01 12.42 -5.60
C TYR A 76 -10.93 13.31 -6.22
N VAL A 77 -10.06 12.73 -7.06
CA VAL A 77 -8.97 13.44 -7.74
C VAL A 77 -9.50 14.52 -8.68
N ALA A 78 -10.55 14.24 -9.46
CA ALA A 78 -11.18 15.24 -10.33
C ALA A 78 -11.70 16.45 -9.54
N GLY A 79 -12.17 16.24 -8.30
CA GLY A 79 -12.61 17.30 -7.39
C GLY A 79 -11.49 18.22 -6.89
N LEU A 80 -10.22 17.77 -6.94
CA LEU A 80 -9.05 18.57 -6.59
C LEU A 80 -8.58 19.50 -7.72
N GLY A 81 -9.03 19.25 -8.95
CA GLY A 81 -8.67 19.99 -10.15
C GLY A 81 -7.62 19.27 -11.02
N GLN A 82 -7.22 19.93 -12.11
CA GLN A 82 -6.38 19.34 -13.17
C GLN A 82 -4.89 19.18 -12.79
N GLY A 83 -4.48 19.58 -11.58
CA GLY A 83 -3.09 19.48 -11.13
C GLY A 83 -2.69 18.10 -10.63
N PHE A 84 -3.62 17.14 -10.56
CA PHE A 84 -3.42 15.84 -9.95
C PHE A 84 -3.92 14.71 -10.85
N LYS A 85 -3.26 13.56 -10.76
CA LYS A 85 -3.68 12.31 -11.42
C LYS A 85 -3.46 11.11 -10.49
N LEU A 86 -4.27 10.08 -10.67
CA LEU A 86 -4.09 8.79 -10.00
C LEU A 86 -2.92 8.06 -10.68
N LYS A 87 -1.99 7.53 -9.89
CA LYS A 87 -0.87 6.72 -10.39
C LYS A 87 -1.12 5.24 -10.18
N GLU A 88 -1.63 4.87 -9.01
CA GLU A 88 -1.76 3.47 -8.63
C GLU A 88 -2.98 3.31 -7.71
N VAL A 89 -3.65 2.16 -7.82
CA VAL A 89 -4.64 1.71 -6.85
C VAL A 89 -4.33 0.26 -6.45
N MET A 90 -4.12 0.04 -5.17
CA MET A 90 -3.96 -1.30 -4.61
C MET A 90 -5.14 -1.69 -3.75
N GLU A 91 -5.50 -2.97 -3.81
CA GLU A 91 -6.50 -3.57 -2.95
C GLU A 91 -5.81 -4.45 -1.91
N PHE A 92 -6.06 -4.13 -0.65
CA PHE A 92 -5.66 -4.93 0.49
C PHE A 92 -6.88 -5.42 1.27
N GLN A 93 -6.64 -6.37 2.16
CA GLN A 93 -7.67 -6.96 3.02
C GLN A 93 -8.46 -5.90 3.81
N GLN A 94 -7.80 -4.84 4.29
CA GLN A 94 -8.40 -3.86 5.20
C GLN A 94 -8.80 -2.53 4.53
N ASN A 95 -8.26 -2.23 3.35
CA ASN A 95 -8.53 -0.99 2.61
C ASN A 95 -8.16 -1.12 1.14
N PHE A 96 -8.61 -0.15 0.34
CA PHE A 96 -7.91 0.19 -0.89
C PHE A 96 -6.92 1.31 -0.57
N TYR A 97 -5.78 1.28 -1.22
CA TYR A 97 -4.74 2.29 -1.18
C TYR A 97 -4.62 2.94 -2.55
N ALA A 98 -4.22 4.20 -2.59
CA ALA A 98 -3.92 4.87 -3.84
C ALA A 98 -2.87 5.95 -3.71
N ILE A 99 -2.06 6.08 -4.77
CA ILE A 99 -1.11 7.17 -4.96
C ILE A 99 -1.73 8.22 -5.89
N VAL A 100 -1.72 9.47 -5.42
CA VAL A 100 -2.00 10.64 -6.25
C VAL A 100 -0.70 11.40 -6.49
N VAL A 101 -0.41 11.70 -7.75
CA VAL A 101 0.78 12.47 -8.16
C VAL A 101 0.39 13.82 -8.75
N GLU A 102 1.32 14.76 -8.74
CA GLU A 102 1.21 15.98 -9.52
C GLU A 102 1.23 15.66 -11.02
N ALA A 103 0.33 16.24 -11.78
CA ALA A 103 0.18 15.95 -13.20
C ALA A 103 1.39 16.41 -14.05
N ASP A 104 2.07 17.49 -13.64
CA ASP A 104 3.18 18.11 -14.37
C ASP A 104 4.55 17.54 -14.00
N THR A 105 4.78 17.20 -12.72
CA THR A 105 6.07 16.69 -12.25
C THR A 105 6.12 15.16 -12.11
N GLY A 106 4.97 14.51 -11.95
CA GLY A 106 4.89 13.09 -11.59
C GLY A 106 5.31 12.77 -10.16
N ILE A 107 5.63 13.77 -9.34
CA ILE A 107 5.99 13.58 -7.93
C ILE A 107 4.72 13.22 -7.15
N GLY A 108 4.85 12.24 -6.25
CA GLY A 108 3.83 11.87 -5.28
C GLY A 108 3.35 13.08 -4.48
N ALA A 109 2.08 13.41 -4.66
CA ALA A 109 1.43 14.50 -3.95
C ALA A 109 1.00 14.00 -2.57
N PHE A 110 0.19 12.94 -2.51
CA PHE A 110 -0.29 12.36 -1.26
C PHE A 110 -0.87 10.96 -1.51
N GLU A 111 -1.07 10.24 -0.43
CA GLU A 111 -1.58 8.87 -0.42
C GLU A 111 -2.97 8.84 0.23
N LEU A 112 -3.84 7.98 -0.30
CA LEU A 112 -5.23 7.86 0.11
C LEU A 112 -5.55 6.41 0.49
N LEU A 113 -6.44 6.26 1.47
CA LEU A 113 -7.10 5.02 1.80
C LEU A 113 -8.60 5.12 1.51
N VAL A 114 -9.19 4.07 0.95
CA VAL A 114 -10.63 3.92 0.79
C VAL A 114 -11.13 2.81 1.70
N ASN A 115 -12.13 3.11 2.52
CA ASN A 115 -12.80 2.10 3.33
C ASN A 115 -13.55 1.12 2.41
N PRO A 116 -13.31 -0.20 2.53
CA PRO A 116 -13.82 -1.18 1.57
C PRO A 116 -15.32 -1.46 1.71
N TYR A 117 -15.98 -0.95 2.75
CA TYR A 117 -17.41 -1.15 3.00
C TYR A 117 -18.24 0.13 2.80
N THR A 118 -17.65 1.30 3.09
CA THR A 118 -18.35 2.58 2.99
C THR A 118 -17.95 3.42 1.78
N GLY A 119 -16.81 3.11 1.15
CA GLY A 119 -16.24 3.93 0.08
C GLY A 119 -15.68 5.28 0.58
N THR A 120 -15.55 5.48 1.89
CA THR A 120 -15.04 6.74 2.44
C THR A 120 -13.55 6.86 2.17
N VAL A 121 -13.12 8.02 1.65
CA VAL A 121 -11.72 8.33 1.35
C VAL A 121 -11.09 9.11 2.51
N HIS A 122 -9.88 8.73 2.90
CA HIS A 122 -9.09 9.39 3.94
C HIS A 122 -7.61 9.48 3.52
N PRO A 123 -6.87 10.50 3.97
CA PRO A 123 -5.42 10.47 3.84
C PRO A 123 -4.82 9.25 4.54
N GLU A 124 -3.82 8.62 3.93
CA GLU A 124 -3.09 7.55 4.59
C GLU A 124 -2.36 8.08 5.84
N PRO A 125 -2.42 7.39 6.99
CA PRO A 125 -1.68 7.78 8.17
C PRO A 125 -0.17 7.54 8.01
N GLY A 126 0.65 8.27 8.76
CA GLY A 126 2.11 8.07 8.78
C GLY A 126 2.84 9.01 7.82
N PRO A 127 3.72 8.52 6.92
CA PRO A 127 4.59 9.33 6.06
C PRO A 127 3.85 10.43 5.29
N ASN A 128 2.72 10.11 4.69
CA ASN A 128 1.84 11.05 4.00
C ASN A 128 1.43 12.27 4.85
N MET A 129 1.20 12.07 6.16
CA MET A 129 0.80 13.16 7.06
C MET A 129 1.99 13.78 7.81
N MET A 130 3.02 12.96 8.11
CA MET A 130 4.10 13.27 9.05
C MET A 130 5.42 13.62 8.38
N TRP A 131 5.67 13.16 7.16
CA TRP A 131 6.91 13.41 6.42
C TRP A 131 6.70 14.21 5.14
N ASN A 132 5.47 14.25 4.61
CA ASN A 132 5.13 15.07 3.46
C ASN A 132 5.28 16.58 3.77
N THR A 133 6.27 17.21 3.13
CA THR A 133 6.63 18.61 3.34
C THR A 133 5.77 19.59 2.54
N LYS A 134 5.00 19.10 1.55
CA LYS A 134 4.13 19.94 0.71
C LYS A 134 2.66 19.82 1.09
N TYR A 135 2.16 18.59 1.24
CA TYR A 135 0.74 18.27 1.41
C TYR A 135 0.40 17.70 2.80
N GLY A 136 1.41 17.45 3.64
CA GLY A 136 1.22 16.92 4.99
C GLY A 136 0.79 17.97 6.02
N MET A 137 0.59 17.52 7.27
CA MET A 137 0.05 18.36 8.37
C MET A 137 0.95 19.53 8.82
N HIS A 138 2.20 19.56 8.36
CA HIS A 138 3.14 20.63 8.70
C HIS A 138 2.75 21.98 8.08
N GLN A 139 1.99 21.95 6.97
CA GLN A 139 1.44 23.16 6.38
C GLN A 139 0.20 23.63 7.18
N GLY A 140 0.42 24.49 8.18
CA GLY A 140 -0.64 25.27 8.82
C GLY A 140 -1.06 24.86 10.22
N MET A 141 -1.00 23.58 10.62
CA MET A 141 -1.40 23.15 11.98
C MET A 141 -0.27 23.18 13.01
N MET A 142 0.97 22.89 12.59
CA MET A 142 2.14 22.85 13.50
C MET A 142 2.95 24.16 13.55
N GLY A 143 2.50 25.22 12.85
CA GLY A 143 3.14 26.54 12.87
C GLY A 143 4.57 26.62 12.31
N ARG A 144 5.13 25.51 11.82
CA ARG A 144 6.47 25.44 11.24
C ARG A 144 6.36 25.44 9.72
N TYR A 145 6.66 26.58 9.11
CA TYR A 145 6.77 26.66 7.66
C TYR A 145 8.02 25.89 7.22
N ILE A 146 7.81 24.74 6.60
CA ILE A 146 8.84 23.95 5.93
C ILE A 146 8.72 24.29 4.45
N GLN A 147 9.82 24.70 3.82
CA GLN A 147 9.86 24.84 2.36
C GLN A 147 9.66 23.46 1.74
N PRO A 148 8.60 23.24 0.94
CA PRO A 148 8.37 21.96 0.32
C PRO A 148 9.53 21.56 -0.59
N THR A 149 10.02 20.33 -0.47
CA THR A 149 11.06 19.82 -1.37
C THR A 149 10.90 18.33 -1.62
N ALA A 150 11.08 17.94 -2.88
CA ALA A 150 11.28 16.56 -3.30
C ALA A 150 12.77 16.30 -3.65
N ASP A 151 13.61 17.33 -3.54
CA ASP A 151 15.06 17.21 -3.63
C ASP A 151 15.58 16.82 -2.24
N MET A 152 16.07 15.59 -2.14
CA MET A 152 16.35 14.89 -0.88
C MET A 152 17.76 14.31 -0.93
N PRO A 153 18.51 14.33 0.18
CA PRO A 153 19.88 13.82 0.21
C PRO A 153 19.97 12.30 0.03
N ILE A 154 18.93 11.56 0.40
CA ILE A 154 18.81 10.13 0.10
C ILE A 154 18.23 9.99 -1.30
N THR A 155 18.96 9.32 -2.19
CA THR A 155 18.50 9.05 -3.56
C THR A 155 17.46 7.90 -3.56
N PRO A 156 16.67 7.73 -4.63
CA PRO A 156 15.76 6.59 -4.75
C PRO A 156 16.46 5.24 -4.55
N GLU A 157 17.64 5.06 -5.15
CA GLU A 157 18.41 3.81 -5.06
C GLU A 157 18.88 3.53 -3.63
N GLN A 158 19.27 4.58 -2.89
CA GLN A 158 19.61 4.46 -1.48
C GLN A 158 18.36 4.13 -0.63
N ALA A 159 17.20 4.69 -0.95
CA ALA A 159 15.95 4.37 -0.27
C ALA A 159 15.53 2.91 -0.51
N GLU A 160 15.66 2.42 -1.75
CA GLU A 160 15.45 1.02 -2.12
C GLU A 160 16.39 0.09 -1.32
N GLU A 161 17.69 0.41 -1.24
CA GLU A 161 18.65 -0.37 -0.46
C GLU A 161 18.31 -0.38 1.05
N ILE A 162 17.91 0.78 1.60
CA ILE A 162 17.47 0.89 3.00
C ILE A 162 16.25 -0.01 3.25
N ALA A 163 15.25 0.06 2.37
CA ALA A 163 14.04 -0.75 2.46
C ALA A 163 14.34 -2.25 2.34
N LEU A 164 15.14 -2.65 1.36
CA LEU A 164 15.54 -4.04 1.14
C LEU A 164 16.29 -4.61 2.36
N ASN A 165 17.22 -3.84 2.93
CA ASN A 165 17.94 -4.23 4.15
C ASN A 165 17.01 -4.36 5.35
N TYR A 166 16.04 -3.46 5.50
CA TYR A 166 15.03 -3.56 6.56
C TYR A 166 14.19 -4.84 6.42
N LEU A 167 13.66 -5.10 5.23
CA LEU A 167 12.78 -6.24 4.96
C LEU A 167 13.50 -7.59 5.07
N ARG A 168 14.77 -7.69 4.65
CA ARG A 168 15.59 -8.91 4.80
C ARG A 168 15.85 -9.30 6.27
N ASN A 169 15.81 -8.33 7.18
CA ASN A 169 15.89 -8.60 8.61
C ASN A 169 14.54 -9.07 9.19
N LEU A 170 13.43 -8.74 8.53
CA LEU A 170 12.09 -9.04 8.99
C LEU A 170 11.58 -10.39 8.48
N PHE A 171 11.86 -10.71 7.23
CA PHE A 171 11.33 -11.90 6.56
C PHE A 171 12.41 -12.94 6.28
N ARG A 172 12.00 -14.20 6.28
CA ARG A 172 12.77 -15.31 5.71
C ARG A 172 12.25 -15.55 4.30
N GLY A 173 13.11 -15.50 3.29
CA GLY A 173 12.71 -15.65 1.88
C GLY A 173 13.46 -14.69 0.97
N ALA A 174 13.19 -14.78 -0.34
CA ALA A 174 13.66 -13.80 -1.30
C ALA A 174 12.81 -12.53 -1.17
N VAL A 175 13.46 -11.40 -0.95
CA VAL A 175 12.81 -10.08 -0.85
C VAL A 175 13.25 -9.25 -2.04
N GLU A 176 12.28 -8.65 -2.71
CA GLU A 176 12.46 -7.68 -3.79
C GLU A 176 11.68 -6.41 -3.45
N VAL A 177 12.23 -5.25 -3.77
CA VAL A 177 11.60 -3.94 -3.55
C VAL A 177 11.39 -3.33 -4.93
N GLU A 178 10.19 -2.82 -5.18
CA GLU A 178 9.84 -2.16 -6.45
C GLU A 178 10.38 -0.73 -6.52
N GLU A 179 10.26 -0.11 -7.69
CA GLU A 179 10.77 1.25 -7.91
C GLU A 179 10.14 2.26 -6.93
N PRO A 180 10.95 3.07 -6.22
CA PRO A 180 10.43 4.09 -5.31
C PRO A 180 9.56 5.15 -5.96
N THR A 181 8.32 5.28 -5.49
CA THR A 181 7.55 6.49 -5.73
C THR A 181 8.08 7.61 -4.85
N ARG A 182 8.59 8.67 -5.48
CA ARG A 182 9.10 9.85 -4.79
C ARG A 182 7.97 10.78 -4.37
N PHE A 183 7.92 11.12 -3.09
CA PHE A 183 7.07 12.15 -2.52
C PHE A 183 7.92 13.32 -2.00
N TYR A 184 7.24 14.40 -1.60
CA TYR A 184 7.88 15.55 -0.98
C TYR A 184 8.37 15.23 0.44
N GLY A 185 9.55 14.61 0.57
CA GLY A 185 10.23 14.36 1.86
C GLY A 185 10.39 12.89 2.24
N TYR A 186 9.86 11.98 1.42
CA TYR A 186 9.98 10.54 1.61
C TYR A 186 9.78 9.79 0.28
N TYR A 187 10.03 8.48 0.33
CA TYR A 187 9.76 7.53 -0.74
C TYR A 187 8.80 6.46 -0.21
N THR A 188 7.87 5.99 -1.05
CA THR A 188 7.06 4.78 -0.80
C THR A 188 7.46 3.72 -1.82
N MET A 189 7.63 2.49 -1.34
CA MET A 189 7.96 1.32 -2.16
C MET A 189 7.06 0.16 -1.81
N ASP A 190 6.60 -0.55 -2.83
CA ASP A 190 6.04 -1.88 -2.69
C ASP A 190 7.15 -2.93 -2.62
N TYR A 191 6.83 -4.09 -2.08
CA TYR A 191 7.79 -5.17 -1.99
C TYR A 191 7.14 -6.54 -2.19
N LYS A 192 7.94 -7.43 -2.78
CA LYS A 192 7.59 -8.83 -3.01
C LYS A 192 8.31 -9.73 -2.03
N LEU A 193 7.63 -10.81 -1.65
CA LEU A 193 8.20 -11.95 -0.94
C LEU A 193 8.06 -13.19 -1.83
N ASP A 194 9.20 -13.83 -2.13
CA ASP A 194 9.28 -15.00 -3.00
C ASP A 194 8.53 -14.80 -4.34
N GLY A 195 8.70 -13.61 -4.92
CA GLY A 195 8.11 -13.21 -6.21
C GLY A 195 6.64 -12.76 -6.18
N ASN A 196 5.99 -12.71 -5.01
CA ASN A 196 4.59 -12.28 -4.88
C ASN A 196 4.49 -10.94 -4.15
N MET A 197 3.64 -10.03 -4.66
CA MET A 197 3.38 -8.74 -4.01
C MET A 197 2.85 -8.97 -2.59
N HIS A 198 3.46 -8.30 -1.61
CA HIS A 198 3.18 -8.56 -0.20
C HIS A 198 2.71 -7.34 0.58
N GLY A 199 3.30 -6.17 0.32
CA GLY A 199 2.94 -4.94 1.00
C GLY A 199 3.87 -3.80 0.62
N MET A 200 3.88 -2.77 1.47
CA MET A 200 4.63 -1.54 1.21
C MET A 200 5.30 -1.00 2.48
N LEU A 201 6.27 -0.12 2.27
CA LEU A 201 6.94 0.65 3.31
C LEU A 201 7.42 1.98 2.74
N SER A 202 7.63 2.94 3.63
CA SER A 202 8.22 4.22 3.28
C SER A 202 9.60 4.42 3.89
N VAL A 203 10.44 5.20 3.22
CA VAL A 203 11.73 5.67 3.73
C VAL A 203 11.76 7.19 3.72
N ASN A 204 12.08 7.78 4.88
CA ASN A 204 12.26 9.23 4.98
C ASN A 204 13.49 9.67 4.17
N GLY A 205 13.32 10.59 3.23
CA GLY A 205 14.40 10.97 2.31
C GLY A 205 15.50 11.84 2.91
N PHE A 206 15.38 12.25 4.18
CA PHE A 206 16.41 13.01 4.90
C PHE A 206 17.15 12.18 5.94
N THR A 207 16.44 11.30 6.63
CA THR A 207 16.98 10.56 7.78
C THR A 207 17.23 9.08 7.50
N GLY A 208 16.65 8.53 6.43
CA GLY A 208 16.69 7.10 6.13
C GLY A 208 15.83 6.27 7.07
N GLN A 209 15.00 6.92 7.89
CA GLN A 209 14.08 6.22 8.78
C GLN A 209 13.07 5.43 7.95
N VAL A 210 12.89 4.15 8.29
CA VAL A 210 11.88 3.28 7.69
C VAL A 210 10.56 3.38 8.45
N TRP A 211 9.46 3.44 7.71
CA TRP A 211 8.10 3.28 8.20
C TRP A 211 7.45 2.08 7.51
N TYR A 212 7.23 0.99 8.25
CA TYR A 212 6.60 -0.22 7.72
C TYR A 212 5.06 -0.12 7.77
N HIS A 213 4.37 -0.43 6.66
CA HIS A 213 2.91 -0.25 6.55
C HIS A 213 2.15 -1.52 6.97
N GLY A 214 2.18 -1.84 8.26
CA GLY A 214 1.54 -3.05 8.79
C GLY A 214 0.01 -3.04 8.88
N TRP A 215 -0.67 -1.96 8.45
CA TRP A 215 -2.11 -1.76 8.65
C TRP A 215 -3.00 -2.18 7.46
N HIS A 216 -2.44 -2.46 6.28
CA HIS A 216 -3.26 -2.80 5.11
C HIS A 216 -3.83 -4.23 5.16
N GLY A 217 -3.15 -5.14 5.87
CA GLY A 217 -3.43 -6.58 5.81
C GLY A 217 -2.84 -7.21 4.54
N ALA A 218 -3.37 -8.36 4.12
CA ALA A 218 -2.87 -9.06 2.95
C ALA A 218 -3.17 -8.31 1.64
N PHE A 219 -2.21 -8.29 0.72
CA PHE A 219 -2.40 -7.84 -0.66
C PHE A 219 -3.41 -8.73 -1.41
N ILE A 220 -4.18 -8.13 -2.32
CA ILE A 220 -5.18 -8.84 -3.14
C ILE A 220 -4.92 -8.61 -4.63
N GLN A 221 -4.86 -7.36 -5.09
CA GLN A 221 -4.60 -7.00 -6.50
C GLN A 221 -4.24 -5.51 -6.61
N GLU A 222 -3.71 -5.09 -7.75
CA GLU A 222 -3.34 -3.70 -8.05
C GLU A 222 -3.74 -3.31 -9.47
N ILE A 223 -3.84 -2.00 -9.69
CA ILE A 223 -3.98 -1.36 -11.00
C ILE A 223 -2.97 -0.22 -11.05
N GLU A 224 -2.09 -0.27 -12.04
CA GLU A 224 -1.20 0.82 -12.42
C GLU A 224 -1.88 1.71 -13.46
N LEU A 225 -1.77 3.03 -13.27
CA LEU A 225 -2.46 4.04 -14.07
C LEU A 225 -1.47 5.07 -14.59
N GLY A 226 -1.58 5.40 -15.88
CA GLY A 226 -0.76 6.45 -16.50
C GLY A 226 0.60 5.99 -17.02
N GLU A 227 0.74 4.71 -17.36
CA GLU A 227 1.72 4.22 -18.34
C GLU A 227 1.19 4.43 -19.77
N ASP A 228 1.16 5.68 -20.25
CA ASP A 228 0.97 6.02 -21.67
C ASP A 228 2.17 6.81 -22.22
#